data_AF-A0A158AJ22-F1
#
_entry.id   AF-A0A158AJ22-F1
#
_cell.length_a   1.000
_cell.length_b   1.000
_cell.length_c   1.000
_cell.angle_alpha   90.00
_cell.angle_beta   90.00
_cell.angle_gamma   90.00
#
_symmetry.space_group_name_H-M   'P 1'
#
loop_
_entity.id
_entity.type
_entity.pdbx_description
1 polymer ?
#
loop_
_entity_poly.entity_id
_entity_poly.type
_entity_poly.pdbx_seq_one_letter_code
_entity_poly.pdbx_strand_id
1 'polypeptide(L)'
;MSRNLAPIVKVSSNSGFMANQRVIATDVEASPPQRYTGRINSVWSDGTAVVTWDYPLNHQAERHLVSSGHVRLHHLNRTTS
;
A
#
# COMPACT_ATOMS: atom_id res chain seq x y z
N MET A 1 19.90 24.34 -3.66
CA MET A 1 20.19 23.10 -4.41
C MET A 1 18.89 22.33 -4.59
N SER A 2 18.31 22.33 -5.78
CA SER A 2 17.09 21.57 -6.05
C SER A 2 17.48 20.09 -6.16
N ARG A 3 17.02 19.24 -5.23
CA ARG A 3 17.15 17.78 -5.42
C ARG A 3 16.32 17.46 -6.66
N ASN A 4 16.98 17.03 -7.72
CA ASN A 4 16.33 16.52 -8.92
C ASN A 4 15.67 15.19 -8.51
N LEU A 5 14.48 15.28 -7.91
CA LEU A 5 13.70 14.10 -7.53
C LEU A 5 13.21 13.52 -8.85
N ALA A 6 13.71 12.33 -9.18
CA ALA A 6 13.21 11.59 -10.33
C ALA A 6 11.68 11.50 -10.24
N PRO A 7 10.96 11.63 -11.38
CA PRO A 7 9.51 11.57 -11.37
C PRO A 7 9.04 10.23 -10.78
N ILE A 8 7.99 10.30 -9.95
CA ILE A 8 7.34 9.09 -9.42
C ILE A 8 6.53 8.47 -10.56
N VAL A 9 6.86 7.24 -10.91
CA VAL A 9 6.26 6.53 -12.04
C VAL A 9 5.73 5.17 -11.60
N LYS A 10 4.66 4.73 -12.27
CA LYS A 10 4.14 3.36 -12.12
C LYS A 10 5.19 2.38 -12.64
N VAL A 11 5.45 1.32 -11.89
CA VAL A 11 6.41 0.25 -12.22
C VAL A 11 5.73 -1.11 -12.23
N SER A 12 6.34 -2.09 -12.91
CA SER A 12 5.82 -3.47 -12.95
C SER A 12 5.94 -4.17 -11.59
N SER A 13 7.01 -3.89 -10.85
CA SER A 13 7.23 -4.39 -9.49
C SER A 13 8.12 -3.46 -8.66
N ASN A 14 7.97 -3.53 -7.34
CA ASN A 14 8.87 -2.87 -6.37
C ASN A 14 8.87 -3.67 -5.07
N SER A 15 10.04 -3.87 -4.45
CA SER A 15 10.21 -4.67 -3.21
C SER A 15 9.53 -6.06 -3.24
N GLY A 16 9.42 -6.68 -4.42
CA GLY A 16 8.75 -7.97 -4.59
C GLY A 16 7.21 -7.91 -4.58
N PHE A 17 6.63 -6.72 -4.65
CA PHE A 17 5.20 -6.48 -4.88
C PHE A 17 4.94 -6.18 -6.36
N MET A 18 3.79 -6.64 -6.85
CA MET A 18 3.33 -6.39 -8.22
C MET A 18 1.81 -6.23 -8.28
N ALA A 19 1.30 -5.73 -9.40
CA ALA A 19 -0.14 -5.65 -9.65
C ALA A 19 -0.81 -7.04 -9.57
N ASN A 20 -2.09 -7.05 -9.22
CA ASN A 20 -2.95 -8.23 -9.01
C ASN A 20 -2.56 -9.16 -7.84
N GLN A 21 -1.54 -8.81 -7.06
CA GLN A 21 -1.11 -9.59 -5.90
C GLN A 21 -2.03 -9.37 -4.69
N ARG A 22 -2.36 -10.45 -3.98
CA ARG A 22 -3.08 -10.39 -2.69
C ARG A 22 -2.15 -9.92 -1.58
N VAL A 23 -2.66 -9.02 -0.74
CA VAL A 23 -1.91 -8.41 0.36
C VAL A 23 -2.77 -8.26 1.60
N ILE A 24 -2.10 -8.23 2.75
CA ILE A 24 -2.67 -7.81 4.04
C ILE A 24 -1.95 -6.53 4.45
N ALA A 25 -2.70 -5.46 4.69
CA ALA A 25 -2.19 -4.28 5.37
C ALA A 25 -2.46 -4.37 6.87
N THR A 26 -1.49 -3.97 7.68
CA THR A 26 -1.65 -3.89 9.13
C THR A 26 -1.67 -2.42 9.54
N ASP A 27 -2.81 -1.96 10.06
CA ASP A 27 -2.92 -0.68 10.76
C ASP A 27 -2.37 -0.88 12.17
N VAL A 28 -1.11 -0.48 12.37
CA VAL A 28 -0.40 -0.54 13.66
C VAL A 28 -0.73 0.64 14.57
N GLU A 29 -1.37 1.70 14.02
CA GLU A 29 -1.80 2.86 14.79
C GLU A 29 -3.13 2.59 15.52
N ALA A 30 -3.93 1.64 15.03
CA ALA A 30 -5.10 1.14 15.74
C ALA A 30 -4.73 0.37 17.02
N SER A 31 -5.59 0.46 18.04
CA SER A 31 -5.48 -0.29 19.29
C SER A 31 -6.76 -1.10 19.55
N PRO A 32 -6.73 -2.45 19.43
CA PRO A 32 -5.58 -3.27 18.98
C PRO A 32 -5.28 -3.09 17.48
N PRO A 33 -4.07 -3.46 17.01
CA PRO A 33 -3.73 -3.40 15.59
C PRO A 33 -4.73 -4.16 14.72
N GLN A 34 -5.13 -3.55 13.61
CA GLN A 34 -6.16 -4.11 12.72
C GLN A 34 -5.54 -4.54 11.39
N ARG A 35 -6.12 -5.58 10.78
CA ARG A 35 -5.64 -6.13 9.51
C ARG A 35 -6.70 -6.01 8.44
N TYR A 36 -6.26 -5.62 7.25
CA TYR A 36 -7.12 -5.37 6.09
C TYR A 36 -6.60 -6.14 4.89
N THR A 37 -7.46 -6.95 4.27
CA THR A 37 -7.12 -7.71 3.07
C THR A 37 -7.47 -6.91 1.82
N GLY A 38 -6.65 -7.06 0.79
CA GLY A 38 -6.90 -6.43 -0.49
C GLY A 38 -6.06 -7.01 -1.62
N ARG A 39 -6.09 -6.33 -2.76
CA ARG A 39 -5.31 -6.65 -3.95
C ARG A 39 -4.63 -5.40 -4.47
N ILE A 40 -3.35 -5.50 -4.80
CA ILE A 40 -2.60 -4.39 -5.42
C ILE A 40 -3.15 -4.15 -6.83
N ASN A 41 -3.53 -2.90 -7.11
CA ASN A 41 -3.88 -2.44 -8.45
C ASN A 41 -2.64 -1.96 -9.22
N SER A 42 -1.78 -1.18 -8.57
CA SER A 42 -0.54 -0.68 -9.15
C SER A 42 0.53 -0.44 -8.11
N VAL A 43 1.80 -0.57 -8.51
CA VAL A 43 2.98 -0.28 -7.69
C VAL A 43 3.75 0.90 -8.30
N TRP A 44 4.35 1.72 -7.46
CA TRP A 44 5.04 2.96 -7.85
C TRP A 44 6.50 2.96 -7.39
N SER A 45 7.32 3.76 -8.08
CA SER A 45 8.78 3.83 -7.87
C SER A 45 9.17 4.41 -6.50
N ASP A 46 8.26 5.10 -5.82
CA ASP A 46 8.45 5.70 -4.50
C ASP A 46 8.21 4.72 -3.32
N GLY A 47 7.96 3.44 -3.62
CA GLY A 47 7.69 2.44 -2.59
C GLY A 47 6.25 2.47 -2.06
N THR A 48 5.31 2.94 -2.89
CA THR A 48 3.88 2.89 -2.61
C THR A 48 3.11 2.01 -3.60
N ALA A 49 1.88 1.68 -3.24
CA ALA A 49 0.95 0.94 -4.07
C ALA A 49 -0.48 1.46 -3.91
N VAL A 50 -1.26 1.37 -4.98
CA VAL A 50 -2.72 1.51 -4.91
C VAL A 50 -3.30 0.14 -4.61
N VAL A 51 -4.10 0.03 -3.56
CA VAL A 51 -4.71 -1.23 -3.12
C VAL A 51 -6.23 -1.11 -3.21
N THR A 52 -6.85 -2.09 -3.84
CA THR A 52 -8.30 -2.30 -3.76
C THR A 52 -8.58 -3.23 -2.59
N TRP A 53 -9.30 -2.74 -1.59
CA TRP A 53 -9.65 -3.49 -0.39
C TRP A 53 -10.84 -4.42 -0.62
N ASP A 54 -10.87 -5.54 0.09
CA ASP A 54 -11.99 -6.50 0.00
C ASP A 54 -13.27 -5.95 0.64
N TYR A 55 -13.12 -5.02 1.57
CA TYR A 55 -14.21 -4.35 2.27
C TYR A 55 -13.86 -2.87 2.40
N PRO A 56 -14.86 -1.97 2.52
CA PRO A 56 -14.59 -0.56 2.81
C PRO A 56 -13.77 -0.43 4.10
N LEU A 57 -12.69 0.35 4.04
CA LEU A 57 -11.96 0.73 5.25
C LEU A 57 -12.83 1.68 6.08
N ASN A 58 -12.70 1.60 7.41
CA ASN A 58 -13.23 2.66 8.26
C ASN A 58 -12.36 3.93 8.13
N HIS A 59 -12.92 5.08 8.50
CA HIS A 59 -12.25 6.39 8.37
C HIS A 59 -10.93 6.51 9.15
N GLN A 60 -10.71 5.72 10.20
CA GLN A 60 -9.44 5.73 10.93
C GLN A 60 -8.37 4.98 10.13
N ALA A 61 -8.66 3.75 9.73
CA ALA A 61 -7.76 2.92 8.94
C ALA A 61 -7.41 3.56 7.59
N GLU A 62 -8.36 4.23 6.94
CA GLU A 62 -8.06 4.97 5.70
C GLU A 62 -7.03 6.08 5.95
N ARG A 63 -7.15 6.85 7.04
CA ARG A 63 -6.18 7.90 7.38
C ARG A 63 -4.80 7.37 7.76
N HIS A 64 -4.72 6.22 8.41
CA HIS A 64 -3.44 5.64 8.83
C HIS A 64 -2.74 4.91 7.67
N LEU A 65 -3.49 4.18 6.84
CA LEU A 65 -2.92 3.33 5.80
C LEU A 65 -2.78 4.02 4.44
N VAL A 66 -3.68 4.95 4.12
CA VAL A 66 -3.78 5.56 2.79
C VAL A 66 -3.38 7.03 2.83
N SER A 67 -2.40 7.38 2.02
CA SER A 67 -1.96 8.76 1.81
C SER A 67 -2.06 9.08 0.32
N SER A 68 -2.89 10.05 -0.05
CA SER A 68 -3.13 10.44 -1.46
C SER A 68 -3.51 9.25 -2.35
N GLY A 69 -4.35 8.33 -1.85
CA GLY A 69 -4.77 7.12 -2.57
C GLY A 69 -3.73 5.99 -2.62
N HIS A 70 -2.59 6.17 -1.98
CA HIS A 70 -1.49 5.21 -1.98
C HIS A 70 -1.22 4.65 -0.59
N VAL A 71 -0.82 3.38 -0.53
CA VAL A 71 -0.39 2.67 0.67
C VAL A 71 1.10 2.42 0.55
N ARG A 72 1.85 2.66 1.62
CA ARG A 72 3.29 2.35 1.62
C ARG A 72 3.50 0.84 1.63
N LEU A 73 4.40 0.34 0.78
CA LEU A 73 4.64 -1.10 0.63
C LEU A 73 5.06 -1.77 1.94
N HIS A 74 5.72 -1.06 2.85
CA HIS A 74 6.13 -1.62 4.13
C HIS A 74 4.96 -1.89 5.11
N HIS A 75 3.78 -1.29 4.89
CA HIS A 75 2.57 -1.66 5.62
C HIS A 75 1.92 -2.94 5.07
N LEU A 76 2.35 -3.40 3.89
CA LEU A 76 1.79 -4.55 3.21
C LEU A 76 2.60 -5.81 3.53
N ASN A 77 1.88 -6.89 3.76
CA ASN A 77 2.42 -8.24 3.83
C ASN A 77 1.86 -9.04 2.66
N ARG A 78 2.74 -9.81 2.03
CA ARG A 78 2.35 -10.73 0.96
C ARG A 78 1.65 -11.91 1.60
N THR A 79 0.44 -12.23 1.15
CA THR A 79 -0.14 -13.55 1.45
C THR A 79 0.56 -14.54 0.53
N THR A 80 1.47 -15.34 1.08
CA THR A 80 1.95 -16.54 0.40
C THR A 80 0.78 -17.50 0.34
N SER A 81 0.22 -17.69 -0.85
CA SER A 81 -0.63 -18.83 -1.17
C SER A 81 0.15 -20.13 -1.05
#